data_AF-A0A2G9SNA9-F1
#
_entry.id   AF-A0A2G9SNA9-F1
#
_cell.length_a   1.000
_cell.length_b   1.000
_cell.length_c   1.000
_cell.angle_alpha   90.00
_cell.angle_beta   90.00
_cell.angle_gamma   90.00
#
_symmetry.space_group_name_H-M   'P 1'
#
loop_
_entity.id
_entity.type
_entity.pdbx_description
1 polymer ?
#
loop_
_entity_poly.entity_id
_entity_poly.type
_entity_poly.pdbx_seq_one_letter_code
_entity_poly.pdbx_strand_id
1 'polypeptide(L)'
;MLLLLGLSTALSAWAQTPTQRFAIGGAQGIYLVLGTAKISKAQPVGGIAFYRIERKKMNEKEWMRLADVESPNSLSELQTRLEQLKRTKPALYDAEDIPLATYWTQVEKSPARVDTFIYANPLAVRLAMGMFYLDSTAERHTAYHYRVSRCDASGNTKTQVISASVSYPQSLDIAPKFASKYELQNQITLRFVAKSRQGFGIRAFRREDDGAFEPLSVPYTIARLSSGRDSLIITLIDSLVAPSKYYQYFIVPRDYYGNIGSPSDTTLATTFDFRNIPLPDNLRALNTPDAVGLQLSWRMVTTTNIVSVEIYRSTDSEKGFERIATVPPTQTTYLDEGAEAMQRYFYRLVMTGPFGERSQPSAIGFGIYESQLQPMPPRLAAAEGTAKRRTPQSGDKRSKHHRLPHLSQCALRRFTSTYLWTCNA
;
A
#
# COMPACT_ATOMS: atom_id res chain seq x y z
N MET A 1 8.35 -19.29 -11.05
CA MET A 1 8.29 -20.42 -10.10
C MET A 1 7.21 -20.09 -9.07
N LEU A 2 5.96 -20.41 -9.37
CA LEU A 2 4.79 -20.08 -8.55
C LEU A 2 4.84 -20.85 -7.22
N LEU A 3 5.13 -20.15 -6.13
CA LEU A 3 4.78 -20.62 -4.80
C LEU A 3 3.27 -20.41 -4.59
N LEU A 4 2.46 -21.34 -5.09
CA LEU A 4 1.09 -21.57 -4.64
C LEU A 4 1.14 -22.21 -3.23
N LEU A 5 1.73 -21.49 -2.29
CA LEU A 5 1.89 -21.91 -0.91
C LEU A 5 0.71 -21.34 -0.11
N GLY A 6 -0.35 -22.13 0.00
CA GLY A 6 -1.49 -21.81 0.86
C GLY A 6 -2.88 -22.10 0.31
N LEU A 7 -3.08 -23.18 -0.45
CA LEU A 7 -4.41 -23.78 -0.65
C LEU A 7 -4.39 -25.25 -0.21
N SER A 8 -3.79 -25.50 0.95
CA SER A 8 -3.81 -26.79 1.65
C SER A 8 -4.55 -26.63 2.98
N THR A 9 -5.87 -26.44 2.94
CA THR A 9 -6.78 -26.75 4.07
C THR A 9 -8.23 -26.69 3.58
N ALA A 10 -8.61 -27.63 2.70
CA ALA A 10 -10.01 -27.96 2.48
C ALA A 10 -10.20 -29.41 2.01
N LEU A 11 -9.35 -30.35 2.45
CA LEU A 11 -9.53 -31.78 2.17
C LEU A 11 -9.19 -32.61 3.42
N SER A 12 -9.69 -32.19 4.58
CA SER A 12 -9.65 -33.00 5.81
C SER A 12 -10.83 -32.68 6.72
N ALA A 13 -12.04 -32.85 6.19
CA ALA A 13 -13.27 -33.02 6.97
C ALA A 13 -14.39 -33.60 6.08
N TRP A 14 -14.17 -34.79 5.49
CA TRP A 14 -15.21 -35.54 4.77
C TRP A 14 -15.58 -36.79 5.57
N ALA A 15 -16.04 -36.58 6.81
CA ALA A 15 -16.49 -37.66 7.70
C ALA A 15 -18.01 -37.63 7.97
N GLN A 16 -18.78 -36.69 7.40
CA GLN A 16 -20.24 -36.66 7.57
C GLN A 16 -20.93 -36.34 6.23
N THR A 17 -21.62 -37.36 5.70
CA THR A 17 -22.50 -37.43 4.50
C THR A 17 -21.89 -37.12 3.10
N PRO A 18 -21.25 -38.11 2.43
CA PRO A 18 -20.56 -37.92 1.15
C PRO A 18 -21.45 -37.81 -0.12
N THR A 19 -22.77 -37.97 -0.02
CA THR A 19 -23.61 -38.26 -1.21
C THR A 19 -24.22 -37.04 -1.91
N GLN A 20 -24.20 -35.83 -1.33
CA GLN A 20 -24.95 -34.68 -1.88
C GLN A 20 -24.12 -33.59 -2.56
N ARG A 21 -22.79 -33.51 -2.36
CA ARG A 21 -21.97 -32.36 -2.80
C ARG A 21 -20.90 -32.71 -3.83
N PHE A 22 -21.25 -33.50 -4.85
CA PHE A 22 -20.35 -33.75 -5.98
C PHE A 22 -20.61 -32.81 -7.18
N ALA A 23 -21.75 -32.13 -7.23
CA ALA A 23 -22.08 -31.17 -8.28
C ALA A 23 -21.99 -29.73 -7.74
N ILE A 24 -21.22 -28.88 -8.41
CA ILE A 24 -20.84 -27.55 -7.92
C ILE A 24 -21.01 -26.54 -9.06
N GLY A 25 -21.75 -25.46 -8.81
CA GLY A 25 -21.92 -24.37 -9.77
C GLY A 25 -20.66 -23.52 -9.84
N GLY A 26 -20.02 -23.46 -11.00
CA GLY A 26 -18.86 -22.59 -11.24
C GLY A 26 -19.19 -21.43 -12.17
N ALA A 27 -18.18 -20.64 -12.55
CA ALA A 27 -18.42 -19.46 -13.37
C ALA A 27 -18.83 -19.77 -14.83
N GLN A 28 -18.47 -20.95 -15.33
CA GLN A 28 -18.66 -21.32 -16.75
C GLN A 28 -19.53 -22.57 -16.97
N GLY A 29 -20.22 -23.03 -15.94
CA GLY A 29 -21.04 -24.23 -15.98
C GLY A 29 -21.05 -24.97 -14.65
N ILE A 30 -21.45 -26.23 -14.68
CA ILE A 30 -21.55 -27.07 -13.49
C ILE A 30 -20.43 -28.11 -13.51
N TYR A 31 -19.64 -28.14 -12.43
CA TYR A 31 -18.55 -29.07 -12.23
C TYR A 31 -19.03 -30.28 -11.45
N LEU A 32 -18.70 -31.47 -11.94
CA LEU A 32 -18.99 -32.74 -11.28
C LEU A 32 -17.69 -33.38 -10.84
N VAL A 33 -17.56 -33.64 -9.54
CA VAL A 33 -16.47 -34.41 -8.95
C VAL A 33 -16.79 -35.89 -9.10
N LEU A 34 -15.97 -36.64 -9.83
CA LEU A 34 -16.28 -38.02 -10.20
C LEU A 34 -15.56 -39.03 -9.31
N GLY A 35 -14.23 -38.98 -9.28
CA GLY A 35 -13.41 -39.88 -8.50
C GLY A 35 -11.92 -39.59 -8.59
N THR A 36 -11.16 -40.39 -7.84
CA THR A 36 -9.74 -40.16 -7.55
C THR A 36 -8.80 -41.09 -8.31
N ALA A 37 -9.33 -42.08 -9.02
CA ALA A 37 -8.55 -43.11 -9.69
C ALA A 37 -8.43 -42.82 -11.19
N LYS A 38 -7.31 -43.20 -11.80
CA LYS A 38 -7.18 -43.36 -13.24
C LYS A 38 -8.01 -44.56 -13.65
N ILE A 39 -9.18 -44.32 -14.24
CA ILE A 39 -10.05 -45.37 -14.75
C ILE A 39 -10.21 -45.23 -16.26
N SER A 40 -10.12 -46.35 -16.96
CA SER A 40 -10.49 -46.41 -18.36
C SER A 40 -10.98 -47.82 -18.69
N LYS A 41 -11.59 -48.01 -19.85
CA LYS A 41 -11.90 -49.36 -20.34
C LYS A 41 -10.66 -50.26 -20.49
N ALA A 42 -9.52 -49.67 -20.81
CA ALA A 42 -8.25 -50.39 -20.92
C ALA A 42 -7.68 -50.75 -19.53
N GLN A 43 -7.95 -49.93 -18.51
CA GLN A 43 -7.45 -50.15 -17.15
C GLN A 43 -8.57 -49.90 -16.11
N PRO A 44 -9.51 -50.85 -15.94
CA PRO A 44 -10.55 -50.72 -14.93
C PRO A 44 -9.97 -50.82 -13.51
N VAL A 45 -10.48 -50.01 -12.58
CA VAL A 45 -10.10 -50.06 -11.16
C VAL A 45 -11.32 -50.42 -10.34
N GLY A 46 -11.25 -51.49 -9.54
CA GLY A 46 -12.40 -51.95 -8.74
C GLY A 46 -13.61 -52.33 -9.59
N GLY A 47 -13.40 -52.82 -10.81
CA GLY A 47 -14.46 -53.16 -11.76
C GLY A 47 -15.15 -51.96 -12.43
N ILE A 48 -14.66 -50.74 -12.19
CA ILE A 48 -15.17 -49.52 -12.83
C ILE A 48 -14.24 -49.12 -13.98
N ALA A 49 -14.82 -48.91 -15.15
CA ALA A 49 -14.12 -48.52 -16.38
C ALA A 49 -14.35 -47.05 -16.74
N PHE A 50 -15.55 -46.50 -16.50
CA PHE A 50 -15.89 -45.12 -16.82
C PHE A 50 -17.02 -44.57 -15.95
N TYR A 51 -17.19 -43.24 -15.97
CA TYR A 51 -18.33 -42.56 -15.36
C TYR A 51 -19.34 -42.14 -16.43
N ARG A 52 -20.60 -42.54 -16.30
CA ARG A 52 -21.68 -42.00 -17.13
C ARG A 52 -22.32 -40.80 -16.45
N ILE A 53 -22.41 -39.70 -17.18
CA ILE A 53 -22.92 -38.42 -16.72
C ILE A 53 -24.25 -38.13 -17.38
N GLU A 54 -25.24 -37.86 -16.56
CA GLU A 54 -26.59 -37.50 -17.01
C GLU A 54 -27.09 -36.31 -16.20
N ARG A 55 -27.94 -35.48 -16.81
CA ARG A 55 -28.61 -34.35 -16.15
C ARG A 55 -30.09 -34.33 -16.44
N LYS A 56 -30.84 -33.60 -15.62
CA LYS A 56 -32.22 -33.20 -15.92
C LYS A 56 -32.57 -31.90 -15.20
N LYS A 57 -33.46 -31.09 -15.79
CA LYS A 57 -34.03 -29.92 -15.11
C LYS A 57 -34.95 -30.36 -13.98
N MET A 58 -35.23 -29.45 -13.03
CA MET A 58 -36.10 -29.74 -11.88
C MET A 58 -37.53 -30.18 -12.27
N ASN A 59 -38.03 -29.69 -13.39
CA ASN A 59 -39.36 -30.00 -13.92
C ASN A 59 -39.37 -31.22 -14.87
N GLU A 60 -38.20 -31.79 -15.19
CA GLU A 60 -38.07 -32.91 -16.11
C GLU A 60 -38.03 -34.24 -15.37
N LYS A 61 -38.66 -35.26 -15.97
CA LYS A 61 -38.64 -36.63 -15.44
C LYS A 61 -37.49 -37.43 -16.03
N GLU A 62 -37.27 -37.29 -17.34
CA GLU A 62 -36.26 -38.01 -18.11
C GLU A 62 -34.85 -37.47 -17.89
N TRP A 63 -33.88 -38.38 -17.93
CA TRP A 63 -32.46 -38.04 -17.85
C TRP A 63 -31.87 -37.87 -19.24
N MET A 64 -31.19 -36.74 -19.45
CA MET A 64 -30.39 -36.49 -20.65
C MET A 64 -28.95 -36.95 -20.42
N ARG A 65 -28.45 -37.83 -21.27
CA ARG A 65 -27.04 -38.26 -21.25
C ARG A 65 -26.14 -37.18 -21.83
N LEU A 66 -25.12 -36.82 -21.07
CA LEU A 66 -24.14 -35.80 -21.42
C LEU A 66 -22.84 -36.40 -21.96
N ALA A 67 -22.28 -37.36 -21.22
CA ALA A 67 -20.98 -37.94 -21.55
C ALA A 67 -20.74 -39.28 -20.83
N ASP A 68 -19.84 -40.08 -21.40
CA ASP A 68 -19.09 -41.07 -20.65
C ASP A 68 -17.66 -40.53 -20.46
N VAL A 69 -17.17 -40.50 -19.23
CA VAL A 69 -15.90 -39.87 -18.84
C VAL A 69 -14.92 -40.95 -18.39
N GLU A 70 -13.75 -40.94 -19.03
CA GLU A 70 -12.61 -41.83 -18.79
C GLU A 70 -11.34 -41.01 -18.60
N SER A 71 -10.39 -41.55 -17.84
CA SER A 71 -9.04 -41.04 -17.76
C SER A 71 -8.28 -41.29 -19.07
N PRO A 72 -7.31 -40.42 -19.42
CA PRO A 72 -6.47 -40.65 -20.57
C PRO A 72 -5.67 -41.96 -20.40
N ASN A 73 -5.39 -42.64 -21.51
CA ASN A 73 -4.61 -43.87 -21.53
C ASN A 73 -3.11 -43.63 -21.73
N SER A 74 -2.72 -42.42 -22.11
CA SER A 74 -1.32 -42.05 -22.35
C SER A 74 -1.02 -40.59 -21.98
N LEU A 75 0.26 -40.28 -21.78
CA LEU A 75 0.74 -38.91 -21.60
C LEU A 75 0.36 -38.01 -22.80
N SER A 76 0.47 -38.52 -24.02
CA SER A 76 0.14 -37.77 -25.25
C SER A 76 -1.34 -37.40 -25.29
N GLU A 77 -2.22 -38.30 -24.85
CA GLU A 77 -3.65 -38.02 -24.74
C GLU A 77 -3.94 -36.95 -23.67
N LEU A 78 -3.29 -37.05 -22.50
CA LEU A 78 -3.41 -36.03 -21.45
C LEU A 78 -2.97 -34.65 -21.96
N GLN A 79 -1.84 -34.56 -22.66
CA GLN A 79 -1.34 -33.32 -23.26
C GLN A 79 -2.34 -32.76 -24.28
N THR A 80 -2.89 -33.61 -25.15
CA THR A 80 -3.87 -33.19 -26.15
C THR A 80 -5.13 -32.61 -25.51
N ARG A 81 -5.64 -33.26 -24.45
CA ARG A 81 -6.79 -32.76 -23.68
C ARG A 81 -6.51 -31.41 -23.02
N LEU A 82 -5.32 -31.23 -22.45
CA LEU A 82 -4.90 -29.96 -21.85
C LEU A 82 -4.78 -28.83 -22.86
N GLU A 83 -4.17 -29.08 -24.03
CA GLU A 83 -4.09 -28.08 -25.10
C GLU A 83 -5.46 -27.69 -25.65
N GLN A 84 -6.37 -28.67 -25.77
CA GLN A 84 -7.76 -28.39 -26.13
C GLN A 84 -8.45 -27.51 -25.09
N LEU A 85 -8.27 -27.78 -23.80
CA LEU A 85 -8.82 -26.95 -22.71
C LEU A 85 -8.22 -25.54 -22.75
N LYS A 86 -6.91 -25.41 -22.94
CA LYS A 86 -6.24 -24.11 -23.06
C LYS A 86 -6.82 -23.27 -24.19
N ARG A 87 -7.03 -23.89 -25.36
CA ARG A 87 -7.60 -23.22 -26.55
C ARG A 87 -9.06 -22.84 -26.38
N THR A 88 -9.88 -23.73 -25.82
CA THR A 88 -11.35 -23.57 -25.79
C THR A 88 -11.86 -22.87 -24.54
N LYS A 89 -11.10 -22.92 -23.44
CA LYS A 89 -11.47 -22.42 -22.11
C LYS A 89 -10.26 -21.77 -21.41
N PRO A 90 -9.63 -20.75 -22.01
CA PRO A 90 -8.40 -20.15 -21.46
C PRO A 90 -8.57 -19.60 -20.03
N ALA A 91 -9.74 -19.08 -19.67
CA ALA A 91 -10.02 -18.57 -18.32
C ALA A 91 -10.13 -19.66 -17.23
N LEU A 92 -10.10 -20.95 -17.61
CA LEU A 92 -10.04 -22.10 -16.69
C LEU A 92 -8.63 -22.73 -16.62
N TYR A 93 -7.71 -22.32 -17.49
CA TYR A 93 -6.41 -22.95 -17.60
C TYR A 93 -5.49 -22.46 -16.48
N ASP A 94 -5.20 -23.34 -15.54
CA ASP A 94 -4.32 -23.11 -14.38
C ASP A 94 -3.14 -24.09 -14.35
N ALA A 95 -2.86 -24.73 -15.48
CA ALA A 95 -1.87 -25.79 -15.64
C ALA A 95 -0.61 -25.35 -16.39
N GLU A 96 -0.25 -24.07 -16.26
CA GLU A 96 1.03 -23.56 -16.74
C GLU A 96 2.20 -24.21 -15.98
N ASP A 97 3.25 -24.57 -16.71
CA ASP A 97 4.53 -25.06 -16.17
C ASP A 97 4.46 -26.33 -15.29
N ILE A 98 3.41 -27.15 -15.44
CA ILE A 98 3.34 -28.44 -14.74
C ILE A 98 4.32 -29.45 -15.38
N PRO A 99 5.16 -30.15 -14.60
CA PRO A 99 5.98 -31.25 -15.11
C PRO A 99 5.12 -32.50 -15.39
N LEU A 100 4.37 -32.47 -16.50
CA LEU A 100 3.39 -33.50 -16.85
C LEU A 100 3.98 -34.91 -16.99
N ALA A 101 5.21 -35.05 -17.49
CA ALA A 101 5.86 -36.35 -17.58
C ALA A 101 6.13 -36.97 -16.20
N THR A 102 6.56 -36.15 -15.23
CA THR A 102 6.75 -36.56 -13.84
C THR A 102 5.42 -36.95 -13.21
N TYR A 103 4.38 -36.12 -13.38
CA TYR A 103 3.04 -36.43 -12.90
C TYR A 103 2.51 -37.74 -13.50
N TRP A 104 2.67 -37.94 -14.82
CA TRP A 104 2.24 -39.17 -15.49
C TRP A 104 2.93 -40.41 -14.94
N THR A 105 4.24 -40.32 -14.70
CA THR A 105 5.00 -41.42 -14.08
C THR A 105 4.46 -41.76 -12.68
N GLN A 106 4.03 -40.77 -11.90
CA GLN A 106 3.41 -40.98 -10.59
C GLN A 106 2.02 -41.62 -10.70
N VAL A 107 1.22 -41.16 -11.67
CA VAL A 107 -0.10 -41.70 -11.97
C VAL A 107 -0.03 -43.19 -12.33
N GLU A 108 0.91 -43.58 -13.20
CA GLU A 108 1.10 -44.98 -13.60
C GLU A 108 1.54 -45.88 -12.43
N LYS A 109 2.31 -45.33 -11.48
CA LYS A 109 2.72 -46.07 -10.26
C LYS A 109 1.59 -46.23 -9.25
N SER A 110 0.58 -45.36 -9.26
CA SER A 110 -0.48 -45.36 -8.25
C SER A 110 -1.84 -44.97 -8.85
N PRO A 111 -2.38 -45.79 -9.77
CA PRO A 111 -3.59 -45.46 -10.53
C PRO A 111 -4.85 -45.36 -9.66
N ALA A 112 -4.87 -45.92 -8.45
CA ALA A 112 -6.03 -45.86 -7.56
C ALA A 112 -6.26 -44.47 -6.90
N ARG A 113 -5.21 -43.64 -6.78
CA ARG A 113 -5.24 -42.35 -6.05
C ARG A 113 -4.36 -41.30 -6.73
N VAL A 114 -4.78 -40.85 -7.90
CA VAL A 114 -4.06 -39.87 -8.72
C VAL A 114 -4.23 -38.43 -8.23
N ASP A 115 -5.22 -38.18 -7.38
CA ASP A 115 -5.57 -36.87 -6.83
C ASP A 115 -4.64 -36.38 -5.70
N THR A 116 -3.84 -37.29 -5.13
CA THR A 116 -2.95 -37.01 -4.00
C THR A 116 -1.65 -36.31 -4.41
N PHE A 117 -1.31 -36.35 -5.70
CA PHE A 117 -0.11 -35.70 -6.22
C PHE A 117 -0.30 -34.19 -6.33
N ILE A 118 0.74 -33.43 -5.98
CA ILE A 118 0.69 -31.95 -6.01
C ILE A 118 0.29 -31.40 -7.40
N TYR A 119 0.73 -32.08 -8.46
CA TYR A 119 0.44 -31.72 -9.85
C TYR A 119 -0.99 -32.02 -10.31
N ALA A 120 -1.76 -32.77 -9.52
CA ALA A 120 -3.17 -33.07 -9.80
C ALA A 120 -4.11 -31.93 -9.41
N ASN A 121 -3.63 -30.96 -8.63
CA ASN A 121 -4.49 -29.93 -8.05
C ASN A 121 -5.09 -28.92 -9.06
N PRO A 122 -4.38 -28.49 -10.12
CA PRO A 122 -4.93 -27.59 -11.11
C PRO A 122 -6.22 -28.14 -11.75
N LEU A 123 -7.25 -27.31 -11.83
CA LEU A 123 -8.58 -27.67 -12.32
C LEU A 123 -8.52 -28.21 -13.75
N ALA A 124 -7.66 -27.63 -14.60
CA ALA A 124 -7.44 -28.11 -15.96
C ALA A 124 -6.91 -29.55 -15.99
N VAL A 125 -5.99 -29.90 -15.08
CA VAL A 125 -5.50 -31.28 -14.94
C VAL A 125 -6.60 -32.20 -14.46
N ARG A 126 -7.43 -31.77 -13.50
CA ARG A 126 -8.54 -32.60 -13.00
C ARG A 126 -9.58 -32.93 -14.07
N LEU A 127 -9.90 -31.95 -14.92
CA LEU A 127 -10.77 -32.16 -16.08
C LEU A 127 -10.12 -33.08 -17.11
N ALA A 128 -8.86 -32.82 -17.49
CA ALA A 128 -8.16 -33.61 -18.50
C ALA A 128 -7.97 -35.08 -18.09
N MET A 129 -7.72 -35.32 -16.80
CA MET A 129 -7.59 -36.65 -16.20
C MET A 129 -8.92 -37.40 -16.03
N GLY A 130 -10.07 -36.76 -16.29
CA GLY A 130 -11.39 -37.36 -16.07
C GLY A 130 -11.75 -37.55 -14.60
N MET A 131 -11.06 -36.85 -13.69
CA MET A 131 -11.46 -36.80 -12.27
C MET A 131 -12.69 -35.89 -12.09
N PHE A 132 -12.80 -34.88 -12.95
CA PHE A 132 -13.87 -33.90 -12.96
C PHE A 132 -14.52 -33.87 -14.35
N TYR A 133 -15.79 -33.49 -14.40
CA TYR A 133 -16.50 -33.17 -15.64
C TYR A 133 -17.08 -31.77 -15.55
N LEU A 134 -17.00 -31.01 -16.65
CA LEU A 134 -17.62 -29.69 -16.78
C LEU A 134 -18.79 -29.77 -17.75
N ASP A 135 -20.01 -29.63 -17.22
CA ASP A 135 -21.18 -29.34 -18.04
C ASP A 135 -21.21 -27.84 -18.37
N SER A 136 -20.59 -27.49 -19.50
CA SER A 136 -20.63 -26.12 -20.03
C SER A 136 -21.87 -25.81 -20.87
N THR A 137 -22.79 -26.78 -21.00
CA THR A 137 -24.03 -26.64 -21.78
C THR A 137 -25.25 -26.37 -20.89
N ALA A 138 -25.06 -26.32 -19.56
CA ALA A 138 -26.12 -26.00 -18.62
C ALA A 138 -26.62 -24.57 -18.88
N GLU A 139 -27.90 -24.31 -18.64
CA GLU A 139 -28.46 -22.96 -18.72
C GLU A 139 -28.15 -22.18 -17.43
N ARG A 140 -27.73 -20.92 -17.59
CA ARG A 140 -27.38 -20.06 -16.46
C ARG A 140 -28.62 -19.84 -15.57
N HIS A 141 -28.41 -19.87 -14.26
CA HIS A 141 -29.46 -19.74 -13.22
C HIS A 141 -30.57 -20.80 -13.29
N THR A 142 -30.36 -21.87 -14.05
CA THR A 142 -31.29 -22.99 -14.11
C THR A 142 -30.81 -24.09 -13.17
N ALA A 143 -31.75 -24.63 -12.40
CA ALA A 143 -31.49 -25.71 -11.46
C ALA A 143 -31.57 -27.08 -12.15
N TYR A 144 -30.57 -27.92 -11.88
CA TYR A 144 -30.46 -29.27 -12.40
C TYR A 144 -30.19 -30.29 -11.29
N HIS A 145 -30.62 -31.52 -11.53
CA HIS A 145 -30.04 -32.70 -10.89
C HIS A 145 -29.06 -33.37 -11.84
N TYR A 146 -27.97 -33.89 -11.29
CA TYR A 146 -27.00 -34.71 -12.00
C TYR A 146 -27.01 -36.13 -11.46
N ARG A 147 -26.84 -37.09 -12.35
CA ARG A 147 -26.60 -38.49 -12.02
C ARG A 147 -25.23 -38.88 -12.54
N VAL A 148 -24.42 -39.44 -11.66
CA VAL A 148 -23.11 -40.00 -11.98
C VAL A 148 -23.15 -41.49 -11.68
N SER A 149 -23.05 -42.30 -12.74
CA SER A 149 -23.06 -43.74 -12.67
C SER A 149 -21.67 -44.29 -12.92
N ARG A 150 -21.19 -45.17 -12.04
CA ARG A 150 -19.92 -45.91 -12.19
C ARG A 150 -20.22 -47.17 -12.98
N CYS A 151 -19.66 -47.29 -14.18
CA CYS A 151 -19.95 -48.37 -15.11
C CYS A 151 -18.75 -49.31 -15.28
N ASP A 152 -19.02 -50.59 -15.51
CA ASP A 152 -18.00 -51.55 -15.95
C ASP A 152 -17.71 -51.42 -17.46
N ALA A 153 -16.72 -52.16 -17.96
CA ALA A 153 -16.31 -52.10 -19.37
C ALA A 153 -17.42 -52.50 -20.35
N SER A 154 -18.38 -53.32 -19.91
CA SER A 154 -19.57 -53.73 -20.68
C SER A 154 -20.68 -52.67 -20.66
N GLY A 155 -20.53 -51.62 -19.85
CA GLY A 155 -21.49 -50.53 -19.71
C GLY A 155 -22.58 -50.76 -18.66
N ASN A 156 -22.48 -51.81 -17.84
CA ASN A 156 -23.40 -52.04 -16.73
C ASN A 156 -23.10 -51.09 -15.59
N THR A 157 -24.14 -50.52 -14.99
CA THR A 157 -24.00 -49.62 -13.84
C THR A 157 -23.75 -50.44 -12.57
N LYS A 158 -22.63 -50.20 -11.90
CA LYS A 158 -22.30 -50.82 -10.60
C LYS A 158 -22.86 -50.02 -9.45
N THR A 159 -22.65 -48.71 -9.46
CA THR A 159 -23.19 -47.79 -8.47
C THR A 159 -23.57 -46.47 -9.13
N GLN A 160 -24.48 -45.72 -8.53
CA GLN A 160 -24.86 -44.41 -9.01
C GLN A 160 -25.13 -43.47 -7.84
N VAL A 161 -24.89 -42.18 -8.06
CA VAL A 161 -25.19 -41.10 -7.11
C VAL A 161 -25.97 -40.00 -7.83
N ILE A 162 -26.86 -39.33 -7.10
CA ILE A 162 -27.67 -38.21 -7.61
C ILE A 162 -27.36 -36.98 -6.77
N SER A 163 -27.11 -35.85 -7.42
CA SER A 163 -26.76 -34.60 -6.76
C SER A 163 -27.97 -33.96 -6.08
N ALA A 164 -27.72 -33.09 -5.10
CA ALA A 164 -28.69 -32.04 -4.78
C ALA A 164 -28.93 -31.14 -6.02
N SER A 165 -30.01 -30.36 -5.97
CA SER A 165 -30.26 -29.33 -7.00
C SER A 165 -29.12 -28.33 -7.02
N VAL A 166 -28.58 -28.07 -8.22
CA VAL A 166 -27.47 -27.13 -8.43
C VAL A 166 -27.74 -26.26 -9.65
N SER A 167 -27.34 -25.00 -9.56
CA SER A 167 -27.36 -24.03 -10.66
C SER A 167 -26.01 -23.33 -10.74
N TYR A 168 -25.74 -22.66 -11.85
CA TYR A 168 -24.54 -21.84 -12.00
C TYR A 168 -24.86 -20.43 -12.52
N PRO A 169 -24.07 -19.41 -12.17
CA PRO A 169 -22.95 -19.46 -11.22
C PRO A 169 -23.43 -19.58 -9.77
N GLN A 170 -22.60 -20.12 -8.90
CA GLN A 170 -22.83 -20.06 -7.46
C GLN A 170 -22.34 -18.71 -6.93
N SER A 171 -23.08 -18.12 -5.98
CA SER A 171 -22.65 -16.88 -5.32
C SER A 171 -21.44 -17.12 -4.44
N LEU A 172 -20.39 -16.33 -4.62
CA LEU A 172 -19.26 -16.26 -3.71
C LEU A 172 -19.43 -15.06 -2.77
N ASP A 173 -19.98 -15.30 -1.58
CA ASP A 173 -20.24 -14.26 -0.58
C ASP A 173 -18.97 -13.89 0.20
N ILE A 174 -18.03 -13.27 -0.53
CA ILE A 174 -16.76 -12.80 0.00
C ILE A 174 -16.58 -11.36 -0.45
N ALA A 175 -16.39 -10.46 0.51
CA ALA A 175 -16.16 -9.04 0.29
C ALA A 175 -14.92 -8.60 1.10
N PRO A 176 -13.71 -8.64 0.49
CA PRO A 176 -12.50 -8.14 1.14
C PRO A 176 -12.60 -6.64 1.37
N LYS A 177 -11.98 -6.15 2.44
CA LYS A 177 -11.83 -4.73 2.72
C LYS A 177 -10.36 -4.36 2.87
N PHE A 178 -9.97 -3.20 2.38
CA PHE A 178 -8.66 -2.63 2.63
C PHE A 178 -8.43 -2.47 4.14
N ALA A 179 -7.22 -2.80 4.59
CA ALA A 179 -6.85 -2.76 5.99
C ALA A 179 -5.65 -1.84 6.23
N SER A 180 -4.60 -1.97 5.42
CA SER A 180 -3.42 -1.10 5.55
C SER A 180 -2.54 -1.16 4.31
N LYS A 181 -1.65 -0.17 4.19
CA LYS A 181 -0.62 -0.10 3.16
C LYS A 181 0.75 0.26 3.73
N TYR A 182 1.79 -0.12 3.02
CA TYR A 182 3.16 0.32 3.23
C TYR A 182 3.76 0.69 1.87
N GLU A 183 4.31 1.90 1.78
CA GLU A 183 4.65 2.56 0.53
C GLU A 183 6.15 2.84 0.49
N LEU A 184 6.82 2.30 -0.54
CA LEU A 184 8.22 2.54 -0.85
C LEU A 184 8.33 3.01 -2.31
N GLN A 185 9.44 3.66 -2.63
CA GLN A 185 9.71 4.19 -3.97
C GLN A 185 9.65 3.14 -5.10
N ASN A 186 9.91 1.86 -4.79
CA ASN A 186 9.96 0.75 -5.76
C ASN A 186 9.05 -0.43 -5.36
N GLN A 187 8.24 -0.28 -4.33
CA GLN A 187 7.37 -1.35 -3.86
C GLN A 187 6.17 -0.77 -3.09
N ILE A 188 4.98 -1.26 -3.43
CA ILE A 188 3.77 -1.02 -2.65
C ILE A 188 3.30 -2.35 -2.06
N THR A 189 3.11 -2.38 -0.74
CA THR A 189 2.49 -3.51 -0.04
C THR A 189 1.11 -3.11 0.47
N LEU A 190 0.08 -3.83 0.04
CA LEU A 190 -1.31 -3.62 0.47
C LEU A 190 -1.81 -4.83 1.24
N ARG A 191 -2.58 -4.58 2.30
CA ARG A 191 -3.25 -5.62 3.08
C ARG A 191 -4.75 -5.43 3.02
N PHE A 192 -5.44 -6.53 2.73
CA PHE A 192 -6.90 -6.64 2.75
C PHE A 192 -7.32 -7.72 3.73
N VAL A 193 -8.53 -7.60 4.28
CA VAL A 193 -9.12 -8.58 5.19
C VAL A 193 -10.49 -8.99 4.68
N ALA A 194 -10.77 -10.28 4.65
CA ALA A 194 -12.09 -10.82 4.32
C ALA A 194 -12.52 -11.83 5.38
N LYS A 195 -13.81 -11.83 5.75
CA LYS A 195 -14.37 -12.88 6.60
C LYS A 195 -14.64 -14.12 5.74
N SER A 196 -13.89 -15.18 5.97
CA SER A 196 -14.12 -16.48 5.32
C SER A 196 -13.38 -17.59 6.08
N ARG A 197 -14.02 -18.75 6.16
CA ARG A 197 -13.42 -20.00 6.65
C ARG A 197 -12.75 -20.80 5.54
N GLN A 198 -13.03 -20.47 4.29
CA GLN A 198 -12.50 -21.15 3.11
C GLN A 198 -11.50 -20.26 2.40
N GLY A 199 -10.37 -20.84 1.99
CA GLY A 199 -9.42 -20.17 1.11
C GLY A 199 -10.08 -19.78 -0.22
N PHE A 200 -9.67 -18.65 -0.78
CA PHE A 200 -10.05 -18.19 -2.11
C PHE A 200 -8.84 -17.55 -2.79
N GLY A 201 -8.79 -17.61 -4.12
CA GLY A 201 -7.83 -16.86 -4.91
C GLY A 201 -8.28 -15.42 -5.12
N ILE A 202 -7.40 -14.53 -5.58
CA ILE A 202 -7.79 -13.15 -5.90
C ILE A 202 -7.29 -12.76 -7.28
N ARG A 203 -8.00 -11.82 -7.90
CA ARG A 203 -7.51 -11.03 -9.02
C ARG A 203 -7.25 -9.62 -8.51
N ALA A 204 -6.02 -9.15 -8.65
CA ALA A 204 -5.67 -7.77 -8.35
C ALA A 204 -5.81 -6.92 -9.61
N PHE A 205 -6.27 -5.69 -9.44
CA PHE A 205 -6.36 -4.70 -10.49
C PHE A 205 -5.63 -3.44 -10.05
N ARG A 206 -4.94 -2.81 -11.00
CA ARG A 206 -4.18 -1.58 -10.78
C ARG A 206 -4.46 -0.61 -11.92
N ARG A 207 -4.59 0.66 -11.60
CA ARG A 207 -4.38 1.75 -12.55
C ARG A 207 -3.27 2.66 -12.09
N GLU A 208 -2.54 3.20 -13.05
CA GLU A 208 -1.62 4.30 -12.85
C GLU A 208 -2.34 5.60 -13.20
N ASP A 209 -2.14 6.64 -12.40
CA ASP A 209 -2.77 7.94 -12.58
C ASP A 209 -4.31 7.82 -12.76
N ASP A 210 -4.88 8.51 -13.75
CA ASP A 210 -6.30 8.46 -14.10
C ASP A 210 -6.63 7.43 -15.20
N GLY A 211 -5.72 6.47 -15.44
CA GLY A 211 -5.89 5.44 -16.46
C GLY A 211 -7.01 4.42 -16.17
N ALA A 212 -7.16 3.45 -17.06
CA ALA A 212 -8.03 2.30 -16.86
C ALA A 212 -7.42 1.30 -15.86
N PHE A 213 -8.28 0.59 -15.13
CA PHE A 213 -7.84 -0.52 -14.30
C PHE A 213 -7.46 -1.72 -15.15
N GLU A 214 -6.19 -2.11 -15.07
CA GLU A 214 -5.66 -3.29 -15.73
C GLU A 214 -5.45 -4.43 -14.72
N PRO A 215 -5.62 -5.70 -15.13
CA PRO A 215 -5.25 -6.83 -14.30
C PRO A 215 -3.77 -6.74 -13.94
N LEU A 216 -3.50 -6.81 -12.64
CA LEU A 216 -2.13 -6.79 -12.15
C LEU A 216 -1.61 -8.23 -12.12
N SER A 217 -0.72 -8.54 -13.05
CA SER A 217 0.09 -9.77 -13.04
C SER A 217 1.16 -9.68 -11.95
N VAL A 218 0.73 -9.62 -10.67
CA VAL A 218 1.65 -9.46 -9.53
C VAL A 218 2.56 -10.68 -9.36
N PRO A 219 3.80 -10.47 -8.87
CA PRO A 219 4.69 -11.57 -8.54
C PRO A 219 4.32 -12.29 -7.22
N TYR A 220 3.62 -11.64 -6.26
CA TYR A 220 3.26 -12.30 -4.98
C TYR A 220 1.92 -11.84 -4.38
N THR A 221 1.05 -12.82 -4.11
CA THR A 221 -0.13 -12.69 -3.25
C THR A 221 -0.05 -13.74 -2.15
N ILE A 222 -0.28 -13.35 -0.90
CA ILE A 222 -0.34 -14.29 0.23
C ILE A 222 -1.68 -14.13 0.95
N ALA A 223 -2.50 -15.17 0.96
CA ALA A 223 -3.69 -15.27 1.79
C ALA A 223 -3.38 -16.14 3.02
N ARG A 224 -3.53 -15.62 4.24
CA ARG A 224 -3.35 -16.38 5.49
C ARG A 224 -4.59 -16.33 6.34
N LEU A 225 -5.01 -17.47 6.86
CA LEU A 225 -6.01 -17.53 7.93
C LEU A 225 -5.42 -16.89 9.18
N SER A 226 -6.10 -15.87 9.70
CA SER A 226 -5.79 -15.32 11.01
C SER A 226 -6.29 -16.29 12.07
N SER A 227 -5.38 -16.78 12.92
CA SER A 227 -5.69 -17.74 13.99
C SER A 227 -6.88 -17.25 14.83
N GLY A 228 -7.98 -18.01 14.79
CA GLY A 228 -9.15 -17.83 15.66
C GLY A 228 -10.22 -16.81 15.26
N ARG A 229 -10.17 -16.19 14.05
CA ARG A 229 -11.14 -15.12 13.69
C ARG A 229 -11.89 -15.26 12.37
N ASP A 230 -12.00 -16.46 11.78
CA ASP A 230 -12.69 -16.67 10.49
C ASP A 230 -12.32 -15.60 9.44
N SER A 231 -11.07 -15.14 9.46
CA SER A 231 -10.62 -13.97 8.70
C SER A 231 -9.39 -14.35 7.89
N LEU A 232 -9.43 -14.07 6.59
CA LEU A 232 -8.31 -14.17 5.68
C LEU A 232 -7.64 -12.80 5.54
N ILE A 233 -6.33 -12.76 5.75
CA ILE A 233 -5.48 -11.60 5.47
C ILE A 233 -4.85 -11.83 4.11
N ILE A 234 -5.13 -10.95 3.16
CA ILE A 234 -4.58 -10.95 1.81
C ILE A 234 -3.50 -9.87 1.75
N THR A 235 -2.26 -10.25 1.42
CA THR A 235 -1.16 -9.32 1.19
C THR A 235 -0.84 -9.29 -0.29
N LEU A 236 -0.95 -8.11 -0.90
CA LEU A 236 -0.58 -7.81 -2.28
C LEU A 236 0.75 -7.05 -2.26
N ILE A 237 1.76 -7.55 -2.98
CA ILE A 237 3.05 -6.89 -3.12
C ILE A 237 3.25 -6.53 -4.58
N ASP A 238 3.23 -5.24 -4.89
CA ASP A 238 3.49 -4.70 -6.22
C ASP A 238 4.91 -4.12 -6.28
N SER A 239 5.82 -4.84 -6.93
CA SER A 239 7.19 -4.40 -7.19
C SER A 239 7.39 -3.89 -8.63
N LEU A 240 6.29 -3.74 -9.39
CA LEU A 240 6.30 -3.25 -10.77
C LEU A 240 5.92 -1.76 -10.83
N VAL A 241 6.12 -1.04 -9.73
CA VAL A 241 5.76 0.38 -9.58
C VAL A 241 6.96 1.26 -9.94
N ALA A 242 6.71 2.29 -10.73
CA ALA A 242 7.66 3.37 -10.99
C ALA A 242 7.70 4.36 -9.81
N PRO A 243 8.86 5.04 -9.58
CA PRO A 243 9.02 6.05 -8.53
C PRO A 243 8.19 7.31 -8.81
N SER A 244 7.83 8.03 -7.74
CA SER A 244 7.13 9.32 -7.83
C SER A 244 5.82 9.25 -8.62
N LYS A 245 5.11 8.13 -8.52
CA LYS A 245 3.83 7.86 -9.17
C LYS A 245 2.78 7.50 -8.13
N TYR A 246 1.52 7.57 -8.54
CA TYR A 246 0.42 7.07 -7.75
C TYR A 246 -0.38 6.04 -8.53
N TYR A 247 -0.95 5.13 -7.76
CA TYR A 247 -1.65 3.97 -8.25
C TYR A 247 -2.90 3.77 -7.43
N GLN A 248 -3.94 3.26 -8.07
CA GLN A 248 -5.13 2.81 -7.38
C GLN A 248 -5.30 1.32 -7.56
N TYR A 249 -5.74 0.66 -6.49
CA TYR A 249 -5.84 -0.79 -6.43
C TYR A 249 -7.20 -1.22 -5.89
N PHE A 250 -7.71 -2.32 -6.43
CA PHE A 250 -8.73 -3.13 -5.77
C PHE A 250 -8.47 -4.61 -6.07
N ILE A 251 -9.05 -5.48 -5.24
CA ILE A 251 -8.97 -6.93 -5.45
C ILE A 251 -10.36 -7.53 -5.61
N VAL A 252 -10.46 -8.59 -6.39
CA VAL A 252 -11.68 -9.36 -6.60
C VAL A 252 -11.43 -10.80 -6.15
N PRO A 253 -12.16 -11.32 -5.15
CA PRO A 253 -12.05 -12.71 -4.74
C PRO A 253 -12.60 -13.64 -5.83
N ARG A 254 -11.97 -14.81 -5.96
CA ARG A 254 -12.30 -15.86 -6.90
C ARG A 254 -12.17 -17.22 -6.22
N ASP A 255 -13.18 -18.08 -6.34
CA ASP A 255 -13.07 -19.45 -5.84
C ASP A 255 -12.32 -20.38 -6.82
N TYR A 256 -12.19 -21.65 -6.44
CA TYR A 256 -11.54 -22.67 -7.24
C TYR A 256 -12.26 -22.92 -8.59
N TYR A 257 -13.59 -22.79 -8.64
CA TYR A 257 -14.43 -23.00 -9.83
C TYR A 257 -14.64 -21.73 -10.66
N GLY A 258 -13.96 -20.66 -10.29
CA GLY A 258 -13.94 -19.38 -10.99
C GLY A 258 -15.07 -18.43 -10.65
N ASN A 259 -15.96 -18.76 -9.71
CA ASN A 259 -16.96 -17.80 -9.24
C ASN A 259 -16.25 -16.60 -8.62
N ILE A 260 -16.82 -15.41 -8.86
CA ILE A 260 -16.30 -14.14 -8.36
C ILE A 260 -17.16 -13.64 -7.21
N GLY A 261 -16.52 -13.04 -6.21
CA GLY A 261 -17.23 -12.33 -5.14
C GLY A 261 -17.20 -10.82 -5.35
N SER A 262 -17.53 -10.07 -4.31
CA SER A 262 -17.57 -8.61 -4.36
C SER A 262 -16.16 -8.02 -4.41
N PRO A 263 -15.91 -7.00 -5.25
CA PRO A 263 -14.63 -6.28 -5.23
C PRO A 263 -14.42 -5.62 -3.86
N SER A 264 -13.15 -5.45 -3.48
CA SER A 264 -12.80 -4.60 -2.34
C SER A 264 -13.12 -3.13 -2.65
N ASP A 265 -13.06 -2.32 -1.60
CA ASP A 265 -12.88 -0.89 -1.76
C ASP A 265 -11.58 -0.58 -2.54
N THR A 266 -11.60 0.54 -3.26
CA THR A 266 -10.44 1.05 -4.01
C THR A 266 -9.55 1.83 -3.05
N THR A 267 -8.26 1.47 -3.02
CA THR A 267 -7.25 2.20 -2.24
C THR A 267 -6.28 2.92 -3.15
N LEU A 268 -5.94 4.16 -2.79
CA LEU A 268 -4.87 4.95 -3.40
C LEU A 268 -3.54 4.60 -2.70
N ALA A 269 -2.48 4.43 -3.48
CA ALA A 269 -1.13 4.33 -2.98
C ALA A 269 -0.12 5.10 -3.86
N THR A 270 0.96 5.56 -3.24
CA THR A 270 1.98 6.43 -3.85
C THR A 270 3.37 5.84 -3.65
N THR A 271 4.27 6.07 -4.60
CA THR A 271 5.70 5.75 -4.52
C THR A 271 6.56 7.00 -4.30
N PHE A 272 5.94 8.10 -3.88
CA PHE A 272 6.64 9.33 -3.57
C PHE A 272 7.38 9.23 -2.23
N ASP A 273 8.63 9.69 -2.19
CA ASP A 273 9.50 9.60 -1.02
C ASP A 273 10.39 10.85 -0.89
N PHE A 274 10.20 11.59 0.21
CA PHE A 274 10.99 12.78 0.51
C PHE A 274 12.45 12.49 0.84
N ARG A 275 12.86 11.25 1.15
CA ARG A 275 14.25 10.91 1.45
C ARG A 275 15.22 11.23 0.30
N ASN A 276 14.71 11.27 -0.93
CA ASN A 276 15.49 11.57 -2.12
C ASN A 276 15.29 12.99 -2.65
N ILE A 277 14.61 13.85 -1.88
CA ILE A 277 14.36 15.25 -2.25
C ILE A 277 15.20 16.14 -1.33
N PRO A 278 16.09 16.98 -1.88
CA PRO A 278 16.84 17.93 -1.07
C PRO A 278 15.89 18.85 -0.30
N LEU A 279 16.10 18.95 1.02
CA LEU A 279 15.35 19.88 1.85
C LEU A 279 15.67 21.33 1.47
N PRO A 280 14.77 22.29 1.75
CA PRO A 280 15.08 23.71 1.61
C PRO A 280 16.32 24.06 2.45
N ASP A 281 17.24 24.81 1.87
CA ASP A 281 18.48 25.22 2.53
C ASP A 281 18.64 26.74 2.56
N ASN A 282 19.71 27.22 3.20
CA ASN A 282 19.99 28.66 3.37
C ASN A 282 18.82 29.45 3.98
N LEU A 283 18.05 28.84 4.90
CA LEU A 283 16.99 29.53 5.63
C LEU A 283 17.60 30.62 6.53
N ARG A 284 17.24 31.87 6.26
CA ARG A 284 17.67 33.05 7.01
C ARG A 284 16.44 33.84 7.45
N ALA A 285 16.46 34.32 8.68
CA ALA A 285 15.49 35.28 9.21
C ALA A 285 16.23 36.58 9.50
N LEU A 286 15.95 37.62 8.72
CA LEU A 286 16.64 38.90 8.82
C LEU A 286 15.65 39.99 9.21
N ASN A 287 16.12 40.93 10.03
CA ASN A 287 15.41 42.16 10.26
C ASN A 287 15.52 43.05 9.00
N THR A 288 14.42 43.65 8.58
CA THR A 288 14.37 44.53 7.40
C THR A 288 13.91 45.92 7.83
N PRO A 289 14.65 46.99 7.49
CA PRO A 289 14.33 48.35 7.96
C PRO A 289 12.94 48.84 7.59
N ASP A 290 12.43 48.39 6.44
CA ASP A 290 11.20 48.91 5.84
C ASP A 290 9.96 48.04 6.14
N ALA A 291 10.06 47.04 7.03
CA ALA A 291 8.95 46.14 7.34
C ALA A 291 8.78 45.90 8.85
N VAL A 292 7.54 45.64 9.26
CA VAL A 292 7.21 45.20 10.61
C VAL A 292 7.27 43.68 10.64
N GLY A 293 8.32 43.11 11.21
CA GLY A 293 8.48 41.66 11.36
C GLY A 293 9.83 41.12 10.91
N LEU A 294 9.91 39.79 10.74
CA LEU A 294 11.12 39.10 10.27
C LEU A 294 10.97 38.64 8.82
N GLN A 295 11.87 39.08 7.96
CA GLN A 295 11.93 38.63 6.58
C GLN A 295 12.67 37.30 6.51
N LEU A 296 11.94 36.25 6.15
CA LEU A 296 12.48 34.94 5.84
C LEU A 296 12.89 34.86 4.37
N SER A 297 14.01 34.19 4.12
CA SER A 297 14.46 33.78 2.79
C SER A 297 15.11 32.40 2.87
N TRP A 298 14.89 31.58 1.84
CA TRP A 298 15.47 30.25 1.73
C TRP A 298 15.70 29.92 0.26
N ARG A 299 16.37 28.80 -0.01
CA ARG A 299 16.58 28.28 -1.35
C ARG A 299 15.92 26.91 -1.50
N MET A 300 15.18 26.77 -2.61
CA MET A 300 14.61 25.49 -3.07
C MET A 300 15.52 24.92 -4.16
N VAL A 301 16.00 23.69 -3.99
CA VAL A 301 16.82 23.01 -5.01
C VAL A 301 15.96 22.47 -6.15
N THR A 302 14.76 22.02 -5.84
CA THR A 302 13.76 21.55 -6.81
C THR A 302 12.37 21.87 -6.29
N THR A 303 11.40 22.02 -7.20
CA THR A 303 9.97 22.15 -6.89
C THR A 303 9.15 20.99 -7.46
N THR A 304 9.79 20.05 -8.16
CA THR A 304 9.13 18.89 -8.77
C THR A 304 8.50 18.02 -7.69
N ASN A 305 7.21 17.71 -7.85
CA ASN A 305 6.43 16.91 -6.91
C ASN A 305 6.35 17.50 -5.49
N ILE A 306 6.46 18.82 -5.35
CA ILE A 306 6.20 19.55 -4.10
C ILE A 306 4.97 20.43 -4.32
N VAL A 307 4.00 20.36 -3.42
CA VAL A 307 2.74 21.11 -3.49
C VAL A 307 2.82 22.42 -2.71
N SER A 308 3.47 22.42 -1.55
CA SER A 308 3.64 23.63 -0.75
C SER A 308 4.80 23.51 0.23
N VAL A 309 5.18 24.65 0.81
CA VAL A 309 6.12 24.75 1.92
C VAL A 309 5.38 25.31 3.13
N GLU A 310 5.33 24.52 4.20
CA GLU A 310 4.82 24.95 5.50
C GLU A 310 5.94 25.64 6.29
N ILE A 311 5.65 26.83 6.80
CA ILE A 311 6.57 27.64 7.60
C ILE A 311 6.18 27.50 9.07
N TYR A 312 7.13 27.05 9.87
CA TYR A 312 6.97 26.86 11.31
C TYR A 312 7.84 27.85 12.08
N ARG A 313 7.32 28.35 13.20
CA ARG A 313 7.99 29.30 14.10
C ARG A 313 7.92 28.82 15.55
N SER A 314 8.99 29.07 16.32
CA SER A 314 9.02 28.87 17.78
C SER A 314 9.89 29.95 18.45
N THR A 315 9.68 30.18 19.75
CA THR A 315 10.61 30.93 20.62
C THR A 315 11.68 30.05 21.25
N ASP A 316 11.61 28.73 21.04
CA ASP A 316 12.56 27.73 21.51
C ASP A 316 13.20 27.03 20.31
N SER A 317 14.48 26.67 20.41
CA SER A 317 15.24 26.09 19.29
C SER A 317 14.88 24.63 19.00
N GLU A 318 14.18 23.92 19.89
CA GLU A 318 13.91 22.49 19.75
C GLU A 318 12.41 22.16 19.72
N LYS A 319 11.59 22.87 20.51
CA LYS A 319 10.19 22.53 20.75
C LYS A 319 9.26 23.71 20.46
N GLY A 320 7.94 23.48 20.50
CA GLY A 320 6.94 24.56 20.38
C GLY A 320 6.79 25.17 18.99
N PHE A 321 7.25 24.49 17.95
CA PHE A 321 7.09 24.97 16.57
C PHE A 321 5.63 24.92 16.11
N GLU A 322 5.06 26.09 15.85
CA GLU A 322 3.70 26.27 15.33
C GLU A 322 3.74 26.70 13.86
N ARG A 323 2.77 26.23 13.07
CA ARG A 323 2.68 26.59 11.65
C ARG A 323 2.11 27.99 11.52
N ILE A 324 2.88 28.92 10.95
CA ILE A 324 2.46 30.31 10.75
C ILE A 324 1.99 30.58 9.32
N ALA A 325 2.45 29.80 8.34
CA ALA A 325 2.04 29.95 6.94
C ALA A 325 2.22 28.67 6.13
N THR A 326 1.54 28.63 4.98
CA THR A 326 1.75 27.65 3.91
C THR A 326 1.85 28.42 2.59
N VAL A 327 2.95 28.26 1.88
CA VAL A 327 3.26 29.02 0.65
C VAL A 327 3.49 28.07 -0.53
N PRO A 328 3.27 28.51 -1.79
CA PRO A 328 3.56 27.69 -2.96
C PRO A 328 5.06 27.35 -3.04
N PRO A 329 5.45 26.23 -3.70
CA PRO A 329 6.83 25.75 -3.74
C PRO A 329 7.78 26.69 -4.48
N THR A 330 7.25 27.57 -5.33
CA THR A 330 8.00 28.59 -6.06
C THR A 330 8.33 29.82 -5.23
N GLN A 331 7.67 30.01 -4.08
CA GLN A 331 7.93 31.12 -3.19
C GLN A 331 9.14 30.80 -2.29
N THR A 332 10.11 31.69 -2.26
CA THR A 332 11.39 31.54 -1.53
C THR A 332 11.60 32.60 -0.45
N THR A 333 10.60 33.45 -0.22
CA THR A 333 10.62 34.51 0.78
C THR A 333 9.26 34.60 1.48
N TYR A 334 9.27 35.03 2.74
CA TYR A 334 8.05 35.25 3.53
C TYR A 334 8.30 36.28 4.62
N LEU A 335 7.37 37.19 4.85
CA LEU A 335 7.45 38.16 5.94
C LEU A 335 6.61 37.68 7.12
N ASP A 336 7.23 37.42 8.27
CA ASP A 336 6.51 37.15 9.51
C ASP A 336 6.15 38.45 10.22
N GLU A 337 5.00 39.02 9.86
CA GLU A 337 4.45 40.24 10.46
C GLU A 337 3.97 40.04 11.90
N GLY A 338 3.81 38.79 12.34
CA GLY A 338 3.39 38.46 13.69
C GLY A 338 4.54 38.32 14.68
N ALA A 339 5.78 38.67 14.29
CA ALA A 339 6.95 38.62 15.16
C ALA A 339 6.98 39.83 16.10
N GLU A 340 7.08 39.61 17.40
CA GLU A 340 7.21 40.68 18.38
C GLU A 340 8.66 41.19 18.49
N ALA A 341 8.80 42.48 18.78
CA ALA A 341 10.11 43.12 18.86
C ALA A 341 10.92 42.62 20.06
N MET A 342 12.24 42.58 19.90
CA MET A 342 13.21 42.12 20.89
C MET A 342 13.05 40.65 21.31
N GLN A 343 12.29 39.87 20.56
CA GLN A 343 12.12 38.43 20.77
C GLN A 343 12.92 37.64 19.73
N ARG A 344 13.61 36.58 20.18
CA ARG A 344 14.27 35.62 19.28
C ARG A 344 13.27 34.58 18.81
N TYR A 345 13.25 34.37 17.50
CA TYR A 345 12.45 33.32 16.87
C TYR A 345 13.32 32.35 16.09
N PHE A 346 12.89 31.09 16.08
CA PHE A 346 13.45 29.99 15.33
C PHE A 346 12.44 29.53 14.29
N TYR A 347 12.90 29.27 13.08
CA TYR A 347 12.09 28.89 11.95
C TYR A 347 12.59 27.60 11.33
N ARG A 348 11.65 26.79 10.84
CA ARG A 348 11.94 25.60 10.04
C ARG A 348 10.87 25.45 8.96
N LEU A 349 11.25 24.81 7.86
CA LEU A 349 10.38 24.58 6.72
C LEU A 349 10.06 23.10 6.59
N VAL A 350 8.83 22.78 6.20
CA VAL A 350 8.39 21.41 5.90
C VAL A 350 7.72 21.43 4.53
N MET A 351 8.19 20.61 3.59
CA MET A 351 7.57 20.48 2.28
C MET A 351 6.41 19.48 2.33
N THR A 352 5.35 19.73 1.57
CA THR A 352 4.26 18.77 1.36
C THR A 352 4.24 18.24 -0.07
N GLY A 353 4.01 16.94 -0.20
CA GLY A 353 3.91 16.24 -1.47
C GLY A 353 2.49 16.26 -2.06
N PRO A 354 2.32 15.76 -3.30
CA PRO A 354 1.03 15.67 -4.00
C PRO A 354 -0.05 14.86 -3.27
N PHE A 355 0.31 13.95 -2.37
CA PHE A 355 -0.64 13.11 -1.64
C PHE A 355 -0.63 13.39 -0.13
N GLY A 356 -0.14 14.57 0.27
CA GLY A 356 -0.11 15.02 1.67
C GLY A 356 1.04 14.43 2.49
N GLU A 357 2.00 13.77 1.86
CA GLU A 357 3.26 13.39 2.49
C GLU A 357 3.99 14.63 3.00
N ARG A 358 4.81 14.49 4.04
CA ARG A 358 5.56 15.61 4.63
C ARG A 358 7.04 15.28 4.69
N SER A 359 7.89 16.24 4.34
CA SER A 359 9.33 16.08 4.47
C SER A 359 9.75 16.09 5.95
N GLN A 360 11.00 15.68 6.21
CA GLN A 360 11.66 16.08 7.45
C GLN A 360 11.79 17.63 7.50
N PRO A 361 11.82 18.25 8.69
CA PRO A 361 12.05 19.69 8.78
C PRO A 361 13.42 20.09 8.24
N SER A 362 13.50 21.28 7.63
CA SER A 362 14.77 21.89 7.23
C SER A 362 15.68 22.15 8.42
N ALA A 363 16.93 22.54 8.13
CA ALA A 363 17.77 23.20 9.12
C ALA A 363 17.08 24.48 9.68
N ILE A 364 17.39 24.82 10.93
CA ILE A 364 16.79 25.95 11.63
C ILE A 364 17.43 27.27 11.18
N GLY A 365 16.60 28.23 10.79
CA GLY A 365 16.99 29.64 10.71
C GLY A 365 16.52 30.38 11.95
N PHE A 366 17.26 31.39 12.40
CA PHE A 366 16.85 32.20 13.55
C PHE A 366 17.11 33.68 13.30
N GLY A 367 16.34 34.52 13.99
CA GLY A 367 16.43 35.97 13.89
C GLY A 367 15.82 36.65 15.12
N ILE A 368 16.16 37.91 15.30
CA ILE A 368 15.56 38.78 16.31
C ILE A 368 14.95 39.95 15.55
N TYR A 369 13.67 40.22 15.77
CA TYR A 369 13.04 41.43 15.24
C TYR A 369 13.42 42.61 16.12
N GLU A 370 14.15 43.60 15.61
CA GLU A 370 14.43 44.82 16.35
C GLU A 370 13.52 45.93 15.86
N SER A 371 12.72 46.51 16.77
CA SER A 371 11.84 47.63 16.43
C SER A 371 12.66 48.89 16.17
N GLN A 372 12.33 49.59 15.09
CA GLN A 372 12.93 50.88 14.76
C GLN A 372 12.20 52.08 15.40
N LEU A 373 11.16 51.83 16.20
CA LEU A 373 10.49 52.89 16.95
C LEU A 373 11.46 53.46 17.98
N GLN A 374 11.80 54.76 17.85
CA GLN A 374 12.63 55.43 18.83
C GLN A 374 11.97 55.32 20.22
N PRO A 375 12.73 54.96 21.27
CA PRO A 375 12.18 54.96 22.62
C PRO A 375 11.67 56.35 22.94
N MET A 376 10.50 56.44 23.60
CA MET A 376 9.99 57.73 24.05
C MET A 376 11.07 58.41 24.91
N PRO A 377 11.36 59.70 24.66
CA PRO A 377 12.37 60.41 25.42
C PRO A 377 12.05 60.31 26.92
N PRO A 378 13.06 60.11 27.79
CA PRO A 378 12.84 59.93 29.22
C PRO A 378 12.09 61.15 29.78
N ARG A 379 10.91 60.90 30.35
CA ARG A 379 10.11 61.94 31.00
C ARG A 379 10.59 62.04 32.45
N LEU A 380 11.31 63.12 32.78
CA LEU A 380 11.66 63.44 34.16
C LEU A 380 10.36 63.65 34.96
N ALA A 381 10.07 62.78 35.94
CA ALA A 381 8.81 62.81 36.68
C ALA A 381 8.73 63.92 37.74
N ALA A 382 9.86 64.44 38.22
CA ALA A 382 9.96 65.66 39.02
C ALA A 382 11.44 65.99 39.22
N ALA A 383 11.81 67.26 39.08
CA ALA A 383 13.06 67.77 39.61
C ALA A 383 12.77 68.43 40.97
N GLU A 384 13.17 67.79 42.08
CA GLU A 384 13.18 68.46 43.38
C GLU A 384 14.39 69.41 43.43
N GLY A 385 14.13 70.69 43.19
CA GLY A 385 15.10 71.74 43.43
C GLY A 385 15.22 72.01 44.93
N THR A 386 16.31 71.57 45.57
CA THR A 386 16.65 72.05 46.91
C THR A 386 17.16 73.49 46.82
N ALA A 387 16.28 74.47 47.05
CA ALA A 387 16.68 75.85 47.25
C ALA A 387 17.48 75.97 48.56
N LYS A 388 18.80 76.19 48.48
CA LYS A 388 19.59 76.61 49.64
C LYS A 388 19.13 78.01 50.06
N ARG A 389 18.33 78.10 51.13
CA ARG A 389 18.07 79.35 51.85
C ARG A 389 19.39 79.92 52.35
N ARG A 390 19.79 81.09 51.83
CA ARG A 390 20.79 81.96 52.47
C ARG A 390 20.11 82.68 53.64
N THR A 391 20.51 82.39 54.86
CA THR A 391 20.29 83.25 56.03
C THR A 391 21.44 84.27 56.13
N PRO A 392 21.17 85.56 56.38
CA PRO A 392 22.21 86.53 56.70
C PRO A 392 22.40 86.60 58.23
N GLN A 393 23.64 86.53 58.70
CA GLN A 393 24.01 87.08 60.01
C GLN A 393 25.45 87.61 60.01
N SER A 394 25.57 88.71 60.74
CA SER A 394 26.63 89.71 60.81
C SER A 394 27.92 89.27 61.51
N GLY A 395 29.03 89.97 61.22
CA GLY A 395 29.95 90.42 62.28
C GLY A 395 31.39 89.89 62.27
N ASP A 396 32.25 90.63 61.55
CA ASP A 396 33.52 91.23 62.02
C ASP A 396 34.83 90.40 62.24
N LYS A 397 35.90 91.02 61.72
CA LYS A 397 37.34 91.06 62.09
C LYS A 397 38.36 89.93 61.78
N ARG A 398 39.21 90.31 60.79
CA ARG A 398 40.69 90.52 60.84
C ARG A 398 41.68 89.40 60.44
N SER A 399 42.53 89.77 59.46
CA SER A 399 44.02 89.64 59.41
C SER A 399 44.59 88.22 59.21
N LYS A 400 45.60 87.89 58.37
CA LYS A 400 46.60 88.59 57.53
C LYS A 400 47.32 87.50 56.69
N HIS A 401 47.82 87.89 55.49
CA HIS A 401 49.06 87.40 54.82
C HIS A 401 49.13 85.91 54.36
N HIS A 402 49.75 85.49 53.24
CA HIS A 402 50.87 86.00 52.44
C HIS A 402 50.95 85.25 51.08
N ARG A 403 51.45 85.97 50.04
CA ARG A 403 52.31 85.57 48.89
C ARG A 403 51.98 84.36 47.96
N LEU A 404 51.69 84.69 46.69
CA LEU A 404 52.39 84.36 45.40
C LEU A 404 53.69 83.50 45.46
N PRO A 405 54.24 82.92 44.33
CA PRO A 405 53.83 82.92 42.91
C PRO A 405 54.12 81.60 42.08
N HIS A 406 53.84 81.69 40.76
CA HIS A 406 54.70 81.27 39.62
C HIS A 406 54.67 79.85 38.98
N LEU A 407 54.58 79.90 37.61
CA LEU A 407 55.20 79.03 36.57
C LEU A 407 54.52 77.66 36.34
N SER A 408 54.39 77.06 35.15
CA SER A 408 54.85 77.28 33.76
C SER A 408 54.07 76.28 32.88
N GLN A 409 53.50 76.68 31.73
CA GLN A 409 53.99 76.45 30.35
C GLN A 409 54.05 75.01 29.80
N CYS A 410 53.65 74.91 28.52
CA CYS A 410 53.99 73.91 27.49
C CYS A 410 53.25 72.57 27.48
N ALA A 411 53.08 71.87 26.36
CA ALA A 411 52.94 72.17 24.93
C ALA A 411 52.67 70.81 24.22
N LEU A 412 51.89 70.85 23.15
CA LEU A 412 52.01 70.08 21.90
C LEU A 412 52.92 68.82 21.86
N ARG A 413 52.40 67.68 21.35
CA ARG A 413 52.70 67.18 19.97
C ARG A 413 52.06 65.81 19.67
N ARG A 414 51.56 65.71 18.43
CA ARG A 414 51.35 64.47 17.67
C ARG A 414 52.69 63.76 17.42
N PHE A 415 52.66 62.44 17.35
CA PHE A 415 53.52 61.69 16.43
C PHE A 415 52.73 60.54 15.78
N THR A 416 52.83 60.51 14.45
CA THR A 416 52.42 59.48 13.51
C THR A 416 53.32 58.25 13.60
N SER A 417 52.80 57.04 13.34
CA SER A 417 53.49 56.08 12.46
C SER A 417 52.51 55.06 11.88
N THR A 418 52.72 54.86 10.59
CA THR A 418 52.00 54.06 9.61
C THR A 418 52.64 52.66 9.44
N TYR A 419 51.97 51.86 8.62
CA TYR A 419 52.35 50.62 7.90
C TYR A 419 51.97 49.29 8.58
N LEU A 420 50.97 48.52 8.11
CA LEU A 420 50.73 47.79 6.84
C LEU A 420 51.57 46.52 6.66
N TRP A 421 51.00 45.62 5.84
CA TRP A 421 51.46 44.35 5.25
C TRP A 421 50.85 43.09 5.90
N THR A 422 50.18 42.15 5.21
CA THR A 422 49.74 41.99 3.81
C THR A 422 48.86 40.74 3.67
N CYS A 423 47.95 40.75 2.69
CA CYS A 423 47.34 39.59 1.99
C CYS A 423 48.42 38.73 1.26
N ASN A 424 48.24 37.50 0.75
CA ASN A 424 47.13 36.59 0.50
C ASN A 424 47.75 35.21 0.13
N ALA A 425 47.00 34.13 0.31
CA ALA A 425 46.80 33.06 -0.69
C ALA A 425 45.54 32.28 -0.31
#